data_AF-A0A453P3U9-F1
#
_entry.id   AF-A0A453P3U9-F1
#
_cell.length_a   1.000
_cell.length_b   1.000
_cell.length_c   1.000
_cell.angle_alpha   90.00
_cell.angle_beta   90.00
_cell.angle_gamma   90.00
#
_symmetry.space_group_name_H-M   'P 1'
#
loop_
_entity.id
_entity.type
_entity.pdbx_description
1 polymer ?
#
loop_
_entity_poly.entity_id
_entity_poly.type
_entity_poly.pdbx_seq_one_letter_code
_entity_poly.pdbx_strand_id
1 'polypeptide(L)'
;MHLVDLEKVECQMKLVPRISSSNMLVIANRPAHDVNDITKGEEHVSIPIINTVGNGILPPPFHYIPCNIIYQNAYVNLSLARIGDESCCSGCFGDCLAEQLPCACATVTGGEFAYTRDGLLKEGFLDSCVAGLPKFHCKICNPCEGHPTKKFIKECWSKCGCARNCGNRVVQRGITRQLQVFLTPGKKGWGLQAAEEIPRGAFICEYVGEILTNTELDERNTQGTSKGRHTYPTLLNADWDTEDVLGDDHALCLDATFYGNVARFINHRCSDANLIDIPVQIETPDRHYYHVAFFTKRKIEPFEELTWDYNIDFNDVNHPIKAFKCCCGSKHCRDKKSNPSSVSMSM
;
A
#
# COMPACT_ATOMS: atom_id res chain seq x y z
N MET A 1 -21.31 12.60 -46.17
CA MET A 1 -21.47 13.35 -44.91
C MET A 1 -20.71 12.56 -43.86
N HIS A 2 -19.54 13.05 -43.46
CA HIS A 2 -18.51 12.26 -42.81
C HIS A 2 -18.90 11.81 -41.39
N LEU A 3 -18.76 10.51 -41.16
CA LEU A 3 -18.65 9.86 -39.87
C LEU A 3 -17.38 10.39 -39.18
N VAL A 4 -17.48 10.72 -37.90
CA VAL A 4 -16.32 10.98 -37.04
C VAL A 4 -16.23 9.85 -36.02
N ASP A 5 -15.05 9.26 -35.98
CA ASP A 5 -14.61 8.16 -35.12
C ASP A 5 -14.79 8.47 -33.63
N LEU A 6 -15.43 7.53 -32.93
CA LEU A 6 -15.35 7.39 -31.48
C LEU A 6 -14.23 6.39 -31.19
N GLU A 7 -13.03 6.89 -30.94
CA GLU A 7 -11.99 6.09 -30.28
C GLU A 7 -12.49 5.70 -28.89
N LYS A 8 -13.00 4.47 -28.81
CA LYS A 8 -13.19 3.74 -27.57
C LYS A 8 -11.84 3.57 -26.89
N VAL A 9 -11.71 4.11 -25.69
CA VAL A 9 -10.71 3.63 -24.73
C VAL A 9 -11.23 2.29 -24.18
N GLU A 10 -11.08 1.23 -24.97
CA GLU A 10 -11.18 -0.14 -24.47
C GLU A 10 -9.85 -0.47 -23.79
N CYS A 11 -9.85 -0.47 -22.45
CA CYS A 11 -8.76 -1.03 -21.66
C CYS A 11 -8.73 -2.54 -21.93
N GLN A 12 -7.90 -2.98 -22.88
CA GLN A 12 -7.76 -4.39 -23.23
C GLN A 12 -7.18 -5.17 -22.04
N MET A 13 -8.04 -5.91 -21.35
CA MET A 13 -7.64 -7.03 -20.49
C MET A 13 -6.87 -8.03 -21.35
N LYS A 14 -5.54 -8.03 -21.26
CA LYS A 14 -4.70 -9.03 -21.93
C LYS A 14 -4.82 -10.36 -21.18
N LEU A 15 -5.49 -11.32 -21.80
CA LEU A 15 -5.46 -12.72 -21.40
C LEU A 15 -4.03 -13.26 -21.50
N VAL A 16 -3.53 -13.85 -20.41
CA VAL A 16 -2.20 -14.48 -20.34
C VAL A 16 -2.22 -15.81 -21.12
N PRO A 17 -1.31 -16.05 -22.08
CA PRO A 17 -1.28 -17.32 -22.80
C PRO A 17 -0.66 -18.44 -21.95
N ARG A 18 -1.29 -19.63 -21.97
CA ARG A 18 -0.71 -20.87 -21.43
C ARG A 18 0.46 -21.31 -22.33
N ILE A 19 1.67 -21.34 -21.78
CA ILE A 19 2.86 -21.84 -22.49
C ILE A 19 2.88 -23.37 -22.38
N SER A 20 2.85 -24.07 -23.52
CA SER A 20 3.05 -25.53 -23.59
C SER A 20 4.54 -25.86 -23.61
N SER A 21 4.89 -26.94 -22.93
CA SER A 21 6.24 -27.42 -22.68
C SER A 21 6.80 -28.20 -23.88
N SER A 22 7.51 -27.53 -24.79
CA SER A 22 8.53 -28.19 -25.65
C SER A 22 9.29 -27.16 -26.49
N ASN A 23 10.43 -26.68 -25.95
CA ASN A 23 11.67 -26.30 -26.65
C ASN A 23 12.50 -25.35 -25.76
N MET A 24 13.43 -25.88 -24.98
CA MET A 24 14.44 -25.08 -24.27
C MET A 24 15.85 -25.59 -24.62
N LEU A 25 16.35 -25.13 -25.77
CA LEU A 25 17.79 -25.06 -26.02
C LEU A 25 18.23 -23.61 -25.75
N VAL A 26 19.14 -23.46 -24.78
CA VAL A 26 19.95 -22.29 -24.45
C VAL A 26 19.17 -21.01 -24.10
N ILE A 27 18.64 -20.92 -22.87
CA ILE A 27 18.38 -19.62 -22.25
C ILE A 27 19.59 -19.30 -21.36
N ALA A 28 20.49 -18.46 -21.86
CA ALA A 28 21.48 -17.80 -21.02
C ALA A 28 20.78 -17.14 -19.83
N ASN A 29 21.29 -17.33 -18.60
CA ASN A 29 20.77 -16.75 -17.35
C ASN A 29 20.50 -15.25 -17.49
N ARG A 30 19.29 -14.86 -17.91
CA ARG A 30 18.86 -13.46 -17.88
C ARG A 30 18.65 -13.08 -16.42
N PRO A 31 19.22 -11.96 -15.94
CA PRO A 31 18.96 -11.49 -14.59
C PRO A 31 17.46 -11.24 -14.44
N ALA A 32 16.90 -11.64 -13.30
CA ALA A 32 15.47 -11.50 -13.02
C ALA A 32 15.02 -10.03 -12.88
N HIS A 33 15.98 -9.14 -12.60
CA HIS A 33 15.77 -7.71 -12.34
C HIS A 33 16.73 -6.88 -13.17
N ASP A 34 16.28 -5.71 -13.63
CA ASP A 34 17.17 -4.63 -14.03
C ASP A 34 17.64 -3.91 -12.75
N VAL A 35 18.95 -3.90 -12.54
CA VAL A 35 19.56 -3.32 -11.33
C VAL A 35 19.52 -1.80 -11.35
N ASN A 36 19.39 -1.16 -12.51
CA ASN A 36 19.31 0.29 -12.63
C ASN A 36 17.88 0.78 -12.41
N ASP A 37 16.89 -0.06 -12.73
CA ASP A 37 15.49 0.28 -12.56
C ASP A 37 14.59 -0.96 -12.45
N ILE A 38 14.18 -1.29 -11.22
CA ILE A 38 13.27 -2.41 -10.98
C ILE A 38 11.87 -2.19 -11.59
N THR A 39 11.52 -0.94 -11.88
CA THR A 39 10.21 -0.56 -12.39
C THR A 39 10.07 -0.86 -13.88
N LYS A 40 11.19 -1.03 -14.58
CA LYS A 40 11.24 -1.28 -16.04
C LYS A 40 10.61 -0.13 -16.84
N GLY A 41 10.69 1.10 -16.31
CA GLY A 41 10.08 2.29 -16.89
C GLY A 41 8.57 2.43 -16.66
N GLU A 42 7.95 1.59 -15.82
CA GLU A 42 6.52 1.70 -15.47
C GLU A 42 6.25 2.91 -14.54
N GLU A 43 7.25 3.39 -13.81
CA GLU A 43 7.15 4.57 -12.94
C GLU A 43 7.82 5.79 -13.57
N HIS A 44 7.43 6.99 -13.13
CA HIS A 44 8.06 8.25 -13.57
C HIS A 44 9.51 8.42 -13.10
N VAL A 45 9.91 7.67 -12.07
CA VAL A 45 11.27 7.67 -11.51
C VAL A 45 11.84 6.27 -11.56
N SER A 46 13.11 6.15 -11.95
CA SER A 46 13.82 4.87 -11.91
C SER A 46 14.14 4.50 -10.46
N ILE A 47 13.94 3.24 -10.08
CA ILE A 47 14.25 2.75 -8.72
C ILE A 47 15.36 1.71 -8.81
N PRO A 48 16.63 2.06 -8.53
CA PRO A 48 17.75 1.14 -8.63
C PRO A 48 17.82 0.15 -7.46
N ILE A 49 18.51 -0.96 -7.69
CA ILE A 49 18.96 -1.90 -6.65
C ILE A 49 20.42 -1.59 -6.31
N ILE A 50 20.66 -1.19 -5.06
CA ILE A 50 22.00 -0.97 -4.53
C ILE A 50 22.44 -2.19 -3.72
N ASN A 51 23.44 -2.90 -4.23
CA ASN A 51 24.03 -4.03 -3.52
C ASN A 51 25.54 -3.85 -3.32
N THR A 52 25.91 -3.12 -2.28
CA THR A 52 27.32 -2.91 -1.89
C THR A 52 27.88 -4.01 -0.99
N VAL A 53 27.03 -4.87 -0.39
CA VAL A 53 27.41 -5.80 0.69
C VAL A 53 27.28 -7.29 0.31
N GLY A 54 26.38 -7.62 -0.61
CA GLY A 54 25.97 -9.00 -0.90
C GLY A 54 26.61 -9.63 -2.13
N ASN A 55 27.81 -9.22 -2.56
CA ASN A 55 28.54 -9.81 -3.69
C ASN A 55 27.69 -10.03 -4.97
N GLY A 56 26.79 -9.10 -5.32
CA GLY A 56 25.94 -9.23 -6.51
C GLY A 56 24.67 -10.08 -6.36
N ILE A 57 24.33 -10.53 -5.14
CA ILE A 57 23.00 -11.10 -4.84
C ILE A 57 21.90 -10.10 -5.20
N LEU A 58 20.83 -10.57 -5.83
CA LEU A 58 19.66 -9.75 -6.18
C LEU A 58 18.44 -10.17 -5.35
N PRO A 59 17.39 -9.33 -5.27
CA PRO A 59 16.12 -9.72 -4.71
C PRO A 59 15.55 -10.98 -5.37
N PRO A 60 14.74 -11.78 -4.66
CA PRO A 60 13.97 -12.85 -5.28
C PRO A 60 13.17 -12.31 -6.49
N PRO A 61 13.01 -13.09 -7.57
CA PRO A 61 12.21 -12.69 -8.72
C PRO A 61 10.78 -12.32 -8.33
N PHE A 62 10.24 -11.27 -8.95
CA PHE A 62 8.83 -10.86 -8.88
C PHE A 62 8.50 -10.03 -10.14
N HIS A 63 7.22 -9.78 -10.37
CA HIS A 63 6.73 -8.94 -11.47
C HIS A 63 6.37 -7.56 -10.94
N TYR A 64 7.09 -6.54 -11.39
CA TYR A 64 6.74 -5.15 -11.10
C TYR A 64 5.42 -4.80 -11.79
N ILE A 65 4.49 -4.20 -11.04
CA ILE A 65 3.24 -3.62 -11.55
C ILE A 65 3.01 -2.26 -10.87
N PRO A 66 2.58 -1.21 -11.61
CA PRO A 66 2.38 0.12 -11.04
C PRO A 66 1.00 0.30 -10.39
N CYS A 67 0.05 -0.61 -10.64
CA CYS A 67 -1.32 -0.54 -10.13
C CYS A 67 -1.80 -1.92 -9.68
N ASN A 68 -2.73 -1.95 -8.72
CA ASN A 68 -3.30 -3.20 -8.22
C ASN A 68 -4.00 -4.00 -9.33
N ILE A 69 -3.92 -5.31 -9.24
CA ILE A 69 -4.61 -6.23 -10.16
C ILE A 69 -5.53 -7.17 -9.39
N ILE A 70 -6.66 -7.51 -9.99
CA ILE A 70 -7.62 -8.46 -9.41
C ILE A 70 -7.11 -9.87 -9.69
N TYR A 71 -7.04 -10.73 -8.68
CA TYR A 71 -6.59 -12.11 -8.89
C TYR A 71 -7.69 -13.04 -9.45
N GLN A 72 -8.69 -13.36 -8.63
CA GLN A 72 -9.78 -14.28 -9.01
C GLN A 72 -11.14 -13.71 -8.60
N ASN A 73 -11.64 -14.08 -7.42
CA ASN A 73 -12.99 -13.76 -6.98
C ASN A 73 -13.08 -12.43 -6.23
N ALA A 74 -11.95 -11.75 -6.03
CA ALA A 74 -11.91 -10.40 -5.49
C ALA A 74 -12.81 -9.47 -6.31
N TYR A 75 -13.90 -9.03 -5.71
CA TYR A 75 -14.90 -8.20 -6.38
C TYR A 75 -14.53 -6.72 -6.27
N VAL A 76 -13.97 -6.17 -7.35
CA VAL A 76 -13.68 -4.74 -7.48
C VAL A 76 -14.43 -4.22 -8.70
N ASN A 77 -15.51 -3.45 -8.47
CA ASN A 77 -16.37 -2.95 -9.54
C ASN A 77 -16.36 -1.42 -9.61
N LEU A 78 -15.53 -0.90 -10.51
CA LEU A 78 -15.46 0.53 -10.82
C LEU A 78 -16.50 0.84 -11.91
N SER A 79 -17.57 1.54 -11.55
CA SER A 79 -18.60 1.97 -12.49
C SER A 79 -18.84 3.47 -12.38
N LEU A 80 -18.60 4.20 -13.47
CA LEU A 80 -18.88 5.65 -13.54
C LEU A 80 -20.34 5.97 -13.24
N ALA A 81 -21.28 5.08 -13.58
CA ALA A 81 -22.69 5.23 -13.29
C ALA A 81 -23.00 5.20 -11.78
N ARG A 82 -22.11 4.62 -10.97
CA ARG A 82 -22.21 4.60 -9.51
C ARG A 82 -21.59 5.83 -8.84
N ILE A 83 -20.88 6.68 -9.59
CA ILE A 83 -20.32 7.93 -9.08
C ILE A 83 -21.42 8.99 -9.09
N GLY A 84 -22.08 9.17 -7.94
CA GLY A 84 -23.04 10.25 -7.72
C GLY A 84 -22.40 11.64 -7.81
N ASP A 85 -23.19 12.64 -8.18
CA ASP A 85 -22.69 14.01 -8.38
C ASP A 85 -22.21 14.67 -7.08
N GLU A 86 -22.63 14.16 -5.93
CA GLU A 86 -22.13 14.55 -4.60
C GLU A 86 -20.74 13.99 -4.26
N SER A 87 -20.28 12.95 -4.98
CA SER A 87 -19.00 12.27 -4.74
C SER A 87 -17.85 12.79 -5.62
N CYS A 88 -18.15 13.66 -6.58
CA CYS A 88 -17.20 14.26 -7.52
C CYS A 88 -17.54 15.74 -7.76
N CYS A 89 -16.54 16.60 -7.87
CA CYS A 89 -16.78 17.99 -8.21
C CYS A 89 -16.95 18.17 -9.72
N SER A 90 -18.15 18.51 -10.20
CA SER A 90 -18.40 18.83 -11.61
C SER A 90 -18.05 20.29 -11.96
N GLY A 91 -18.13 21.19 -10.99
CA GLY A 91 -17.97 22.64 -11.20
C GLY A 91 -16.60 23.24 -10.83
N CYS A 92 -15.67 22.46 -10.25
CA CYS A 92 -14.33 22.95 -9.97
C CYS A 92 -13.47 22.96 -11.24
N PHE A 93 -12.59 23.96 -11.40
CA PHE A 93 -11.69 24.10 -12.53
C PHE A 93 -10.25 24.27 -12.05
N GLY A 94 -9.33 23.46 -12.58
CA GLY A 94 -7.93 23.48 -12.13
C GLY A 94 -7.74 22.76 -10.80
N ASP A 95 -7.40 23.50 -9.74
CA ASP A 95 -7.01 22.94 -8.43
C ASP A 95 -8.09 23.15 -7.36
N CYS A 96 -8.66 22.05 -6.86
CA CYS A 96 -9.67 22.07 -5.80
C CYS A 96 -9.16 22.65 -4.47
N LEU A 97 -7.86 22.65 -4.20
CA LEU A 97 -7.28 23.26 -2.99
C LEU A 97 -7.16 24.79 -3.13
N ALA A 98 -7.42 25.33 -4.31
CA ALA A 98 -7.41 26.75 -4.60
C ALA A 98 -8.79 27.36 -4.80
N GLU A 99 -9.84 26.54 -4.78
CA GLU A 99 -11.22 26.98 -4.95
C GLU A 99 -11.70 27.84 -3.78
N GLN A 100 -12.46 28.88 -4.10
CA GLN A 100 -13.08 29.76 -3.10
C GLN A 100 -14.36 29.15 -2.50
N LEU A 101 -15.01 28.27 -3.26
CA LEU A 101 -16.25 27.60 -2.86
C LEU A 101 -15.94 26.17 -2.39
N PRO A 102 -16.74 25.62 -1.45
CA PRO A 102 -16.61 24.23 -1.03
C PRO A 102 -16.68 23.26 -2.21
N CYS A 103 -15.72 22.34 -2.25
CA CYS A 103 -15.65 21.31 -3.28
C CYS A 103 -16.36 20.04 -2.80
N ALA A 104 -17.23 19.46 -3.64
CA ALA A 104 -17.97 18.23 -3.33
C ALA A 104 -17.04 17.06 -2.92
N CYS A 105 -15.81 17.01 -3.42
CA CYS A 105 -14.86 15.96 -3.05
C CYS A 105 -14.41 16.02 -1.57
N ALA A 106 -14.59 17.16 -0.90
CA ALA A 106 -14.28 17.30 0.53
C ALA A 106 -15.50 17.09 1.43
N THR A 107 -16.71 16.90 0.88
CA THR A 107 -17.94 16.80 1.68
C THR A 107 -17.88 15.67 2.70
N VAL A 108 -17.41 14.48 2.29
CA VAL A 108 -17.30 13.30 3.17
C VAL A 108 -16.29 13.52 4.31
N THR A 109 -15.31 14.39 4.11
CA THR A 109 -14.30 14.74 5.10
C THR A 109 -14.65 16.01 5.88
N GLY A 110 -15.93 16.43 5.87
CA GLY A 110 -16.40 17.61 6.60
C GLY A 110 -15.95 18.94 6.00
N GLY A 111 -15.64 18.96 4.70
CA GLY A 111 -15.15 20.13 3.97
C GLY A 111 -13.63 20.28 3.94
N GLU A 112 -12.88 19.38 4.59
CA GLU A 112 -11.43 19.49 4.72
C GLU A 112 -10.68 18.55 3.76
N PHE A 113 -9.74 19.10 3.00
CA PHE A 113 -8.74 18.30 2.26
C PHE A 113 -7.60 17.85 3.17
N ALA A 114 -7.08 16.64 2.94
CA ALA A 114 -5.93 16.10 3.67
C ALA A 114 -4.59 16.73 3.26
N TYR A 115 -4.50 17.26 2.04
CA TYR A 115 -3.25 17.75 1.46
C TYR A 115 -3.08 19.27 1.54
N THR A 116 -1.83 19.70 1.56
CA THR A 116 -1.38 21.05 1.23
C THR A 116 -1.22 21.18 -0.29
N ARG A 117 -1.06 22.42 -0.79
CA ARG A 117 -0.82 22.66 -2.23
C ARG A 117 0.51 22.08 -2.73
N ASP A 118 1.48 21.93 -1.84
CA ASP A 118 2.78 21.30 -2.14
C ASP A 118 2.71 19.76 -2.16
N GLY A 119 1.53 19.18 -1.96
CA GLY A 119 1.31 17.73 -1.99
C GLY A 119 1.78 17.00 -0.73
N LEU A 120 1.96 17.72 0.39
CA LEU A 120 2.20 17.13 1.70
C LEU A 120 0.87 16.94 2.44
N LEU A 121 0.80 16.03 3.41
CA LEU A 121 -0.30 15.99 4.36
C LEU A 121 -0.30 17.26 5.23
N LYS A 122 -1.49 17.80 5.51
CA LYS A 122 -1.67 18.84 6.52
C LYS A 122 -1.27 18.28 7.89
N GLU A 123 -0.52 19.06 8.67
CA GLU A 123 -0.03 18.68 10.00
C GLU A 123 -1.15 18.14 10.91
N GLY A 124 -2.28 18.85 11.03
CA GLY A 124 -3.40 18.42 11.88
C GLY A 124 -4.07 17.12 11.43
N PHE A 125 -4.08 16.82 10.11
CA PHE A 125 -4.56 15.54 9.60
C PHE A 125 -3.58 14.42 9.97
N LEU A 126 -2.29 14.62 9.71
CA LEU A 126 -1.25 13.64 10.03
C LEU A 126 -1.15 13.36 11.53
N ASP A 127 -1.19 14.39 12.37
CA ASP A 127 -1.19 14.24 13.83
C ASP A 127 -2.36 13.40 14.31
N SER A 128 -3.55 13.60 13.74
CA SER A 128 -4.74 12.80 14.04
C SER A 128 -4.58 11.34 13.62
N CYS A 129 -3.96 11.09 12.46
CA CYS A 129 -3.67 9.72 12.01
C CYS A 129 -2.66 9.02 12.94
N VAL A 130 -1.62 9.73 13.40
CA VAL A 130 -0.57 9.17 14.26
C VAL A 130 -1.07 8.93 15.69
N ALA A 131 -1.91 9.81 16.23
CA ALA A 131 -2.52 9.64 17.55
C ALA A 131 -3.50 8.46 17.60
N GLY A 132 -4.06 8.07 16.45
CA GLY A 132 -5.14 7.09 16.35
C GLY A 132 -6.49 7.68 16.72
N LEU A 133 -7.56 7.03 16.27
CA LEU A 133 -8.93 7.41 16.59
C LEU A 133 -9.52 6.52 17.70
N PRO A 134 -10.54 7.00 18.44
CA PRO A 134 -11.28 6.17 19.36
C PRO A 134 -11.85 4.93 18.65
N LYS A 135 -11.83 3.80 19.34
CA LYS A 135 -12.51 2.60 18.86
C LYS A 135 -14.01 2.84 18.80
N PHE A 136 -14.67 2.39 17.74
CA PHE A 136 -16.14 2.41 17.66
C PHE A 136 -16.69 1.07 18.16
N HIS A 137 -17.78 1.07 18.91
CA HIS A 137 -18.43 -0.16 19.34
C HIS A 137 -19.56 -0.50 18.36
N CYS A 138 -19.40 -1.59 17.60
CA CYS A 138 -20.43 -2.09 16.70
C CYS A 138 -21.65 -2.56 17.52
N LYS A 139 -22.86 -2.46 16.95
CA LYS A 139 -24.07 -3.03 17.56
C LYS A 139 -24.23 -4.54 17.30
N ILE A 140 -23.43 -5.08 16.38
CA ILE A 140 -23.57 -6.43 15.81
C ILE A 140 -22.76 -7.46 16.62
N CYS A 141 -21.56 -7.09 17.06
CA CYS A 141 -20.62 -7.98 17.71
C CYS A 141 -20.87 -7.96 19.24
N ASN A 142 -21.01 -9.12 19.86
CA ASN A 142 -21.20 -9.23 21.31
C ASN A 142 -20.42 -10.45 21.87
N PRO A 143 -19.41 -10.24 22.74
CA PRO A 143 -18.91 -8.95 23.27
C PRO A 143 -18.07 -8.17 22.24
N CYS A 144 -18.24 -6.84 22.15
CA CYS A 144 -17.43 -5.98 21.27
C CYS A 144 -16.44 -5.12 22.09
N GLU A 145 -15.14 -5.39 21.95
CA GLU A 145 -14.06 -4.60 22.57
C GLU A 145 -13.72 -3.29 21.81
N GLY A 146 -14.56 -2.94 20.82
CA GLY A 146 -14.40 -1.78 19.96
C GLY A 146 -13.49 -2.05 18.77
N HIS A 147 -13.91 -1.57 17.59
CA HIS A 147 -13.21 -1.66 16.32
C HIS A 147 -12.36 -0.41 16.08
N PRO A 148 -11.12 -0.54 15.60
CA PRO A 148 -10.29 0.61 15.28
C PRO A 148 -10.87 1.38 14.09
N THR A 149 -11.08 2.69 14.25
CA THR A 149 -11.39 3.58 13.13
C THR A 149 -10.10 4.15 12.54
N LYS A 150 -10.07 4.39 11.22
CA LYS A 150 -8.96 5.07 10.55
C LYS A 150 -9.47 6.32 9.83
N LYS A 151 -8.73 7.42 9.93
CA LYS A 151 -8.87 8.54 8.99
C LYS A 151 -8.51 8.02 7.59
N PHE A 152 -9.27 8.43 6.59
CA PHE A 152 -8.97 8.15 5.18
C PHE A 152 -8.85 9.47 4.40
N ILE A 153 -8.32 9.37 3.18
CA ILE A 153 -8.23 10.47 2.24
C ILE A 153 -9.19 10.22 1.09
N LYS A 154 -9.99 11.23 0.72
CA LYS A 154 -10.80 11.23 -0.50
C LYS A 154 -10.13 12.07 -1.59
N GLU A 155 -9.57 11.42 -2.60
CA GLU A 155 -9.05 12.14 -3.76
C GLU A 155 -10.16 12.46 -4.78
N CYS A 156 -9.88 13.42 -5.65
CA CYS A 156 -10.71 13.66 -6.82
C CYS A 156 -10.61 12.46 -7.78
N TRP A 157 -11.72 12.13 -8.46
CA TRP A 157 -11.82 10.97 -9.36
C TRP A 157 -11.80 11.37 -10.83
N SER A 158 -11.78 10.40 -11.75
CA SER A 158 -11.91 10.65 -13.20
C SER A 158 -13.07 11.56 -13.57
N LYS A 159 -14.26 11.36 -13.01
CA LYS A 159 -15.47 12.17 -13.29
C LYS A 159 -15.41 13.63 -12.79
N CYS A 160 -14.44 13.99 -11.95
CA CYS A 160 -14.32 15.39 -11.47
C CYS A 160 -13.86 16.32 -12.61
N GLY A 161 -14.43 17.53 -12.65
CA GLY A 161 -14.09 18.61 -13.59
C GLY A 161 -12.73 19.28 -13.33
N CYS A 162 -12.14 19.07 -12.15
CA CYS A 162 -10.81 19.58 -11.83
C CYS A 162 -9.71 18.89 -12.66
N ALA A 163 -8.59 19.59 -12.82
CA ALA A 163 -7.48 19.13 -13.64
C ALA A 163 -6.76 17.91 -13.01
N ARG A 164 -5.98 17.19 -13.82
CA ARG A 164 -5.18 16.03 -13.36
C ARG A 164 -4.05 16.41 -12.41
N ASN A 165 -3.59 17.66 -12.48
CA ASN A 165 -2.61 18.24 -11.54
C ASN A 165 -3.26 18.91 -10.31
N CYS A 166 -4.57 18.72 -10.07
CA CYS A 166 -5.25 19.19 -8.86
C CYS A 166 -4.50 18.73 -7.60
N GLY A 167 -4.43 19.60 -6.58
CA GLY A 167 -3.78 19.30 -5.31
C GLY A 167 -4.41 18.12 -4.56
N ASN A 168 -5.67 17.79 -4.85
CA ASN A 168 -6.39 16.64 -4.27
C ASN A 168 -6.24 15.35 -5.11
N ARG A 169 -5.06 15.14 -5.71
CA ARG A 169 -4.70 14.01 -6.57
C ARG A 169 -3.23 13.60 -6.36
N VAL A 170 -2.77 13.54 -5.11
CA VAL A 170 -1.36 13.25 -4.78
C VAL A 170 -0.99 11.81 -5.08
N VAL A 171 -1.77 10.83 -4.59
CA VAL A 171 -1.43 9.40 -4.68
C VAL A 171 -1.55 8.90 -6.11
N GLN A 172 -2.62 9.30 -6.80
CA GLN A 172 -2.85 8.95 -8.21
C GLN A 172 -1.83 9.56 -9.19
N ARG A 173 -0.91 10.44 -8.76
CA ARG A 173 0.24 10.91 -9.56
C ARG A 173 1.43 9.95 -9.51
N GLY A 174 1.37 8.90 -8.70
CA GLY A 174 2.44 7.91 -8.60
C GLY A 174 3.68 8.41 -7.86
N ILE A 175 4.75 7.61 -7.95
CA ILE A 175 5.98 7.82 -7.19
C ILE A 175 6.74 9.02 -7.76
N THR A 176 7.11 9.96 -6.89
CA THR A 176 7.87 11.17 -7.25
C THR A 176 9.18 11.32 -6.47
N ARG A 177 9.40 10.47 -5.47
CA ARG A 177 10.57 10.52 -4.59
C ARG A 177 11.68 9.64 -5.11
N GLN A 178 12.93 10.05 -4.90
CA GLN A 178 14.08 9.23 -5.23
C GLN A 178 14.26 8.13 -4.19
N LEU A 179 14.01 6.89 -4.60
CA LEU A 179 14.03 5.70 -3.75
C LEU A 179 15.01 4.67 -4.31
N GLN A 180 15.52 3.79 -3.45
CA GLN A 180 16.40 2.71 -3.85
C GLN A 180 16.17 1.46 -3.02
N VAL A 181 16.16 0.31 -3.67
CA VAL A 181 16.11 -1.00 -3.00
C VAL A 181 17.52 -1.36 -2.58
N PHE A 182 17.71 -1.76 -1.33
CA PHE A 182 19.04 -2.08 -0.81
C PHE A 182 19.02 -3.33 0.06
N LEU A 183 20.18 -3.98 0.20
CA LEU A 183 20.32 -5.08 1.14
C LEU A 183 20.57 -4.51 2.55
N THR A 184 19.63 -4.73 3.47
CA THR A 184 19.75 -4.23 4.83
C THR A 184 20.93 -4.86 5.57
N PRO A 185 21.60 -4.11 6.47
CA PRO A 185 22.54 -4.72 7.41
C PRO A 185 21.76 -5.60 8.40
N GLY A 186 22.06 -6.90 8.41
CA GLY A 186 21.47 -7.86 9.35
C GLY A 186 20.53 -8.86 8.70
N LYS A 187 19.42 -9.18 9.39
CA LYS A 187 18.55 -10.33 9.07
C LYS A 187 17.22 -9.98 8.40
N LYS A 188 16.98 -8.71 8.08
CA LYS A 188 15.71 -8.26 7.46
C LYS A 188 15.67 -8.53 5.95
N GLY A 189 16.83 -8.76 5.32
CA GLY A 189 16.91 -9.01 3.89
C GLY A 189 16.90 -7.70 3.11
N TRP A 190 16.11 -7.63 2.03
CA TRP A 190 15.99 -6.43 1.20
C TRP A 190 15.10 -5.39 1.86
N GLY A 191 15.46 -4.13 1.71
CA GLY A 191 14.75 -2.98 2.25
C GLY A 191 14.58 -1.89 1.20
N LEU A 192 13.75 -0.90 1.52
CA LEU A 192 13.62 0.35 0.77
C LEU A 192 14.24 1.49 1.58
N GLN A 193 15.01 2.36 0.95
CA GLN A 193 15.53 3.56 1.60
C GLN A 193 15.34 4.79 0.71
N ALA A 194 15.33 5.97 1.32
CA ALA A 194 15.34 7.22 0.59
C ALA A 194 16.71 7.44 -0.09
N ALA A 195 16.74 8.08 -1.24
CA ALA A 195 17.96 8.57 -1.90
C ALA A 195 18.09 10.10 -1.84
N GLU A 196 17.13 10.76 -1.19
CA GLU A 196 17.06 12.19 -0.97
C GLU A 196 16.50 12.49 0.43
N GLU A 197 16.55 13.75 0.83
CA GLU A 197 15.83 14.22 2.01
C GLU A 197 14.34 14.31 1.69
N ILE A 198 13.47 13.76 2.55
CA ILE A 198 12.02 13.77 2.33
C ILE A 198 11.33 14.45 3.52
N PRO A 199 10.50 15.50 3.29
CA PRO A 199 9.83 16.21 4.38
C PRO A 199 8.75 15.34 5.05
N ARG A 200 8.31 15.76 6.23
CA ARG A 200 7.15 15.19 6.92
C ARG A 200 5.88 15.33 6.06
N GLY A 201 5.00 14.34 6.10
CA GLY A 201 3.73 14.33 5.37
C GLY A 201 3.86 14.05 3.87
N ALA A 202 5.05 13.75 3.36
CA ALA A 202 5.25 13.46 1.95
C ALA A 202 4.74 12.06 1.60
N PHE A 203 4.08 11.94 0.44
CA PHE A 203 3.76 10.66 -0.18
C PHE A 203 5.04 9.94 -0.65
N ILE A 204 5.12 8.64 -0.38
CA ILE A 204 6.22 7.76 -0.84
C ILE A 204 5.76 6.89 -2.01
N CYS A 205 4.80 6.01 -1.76
CA CYS A 205 4.24 5.08 -2.75
C CYS A 205 2.95 4.45 -2.22
N GLU A 206 2.14 3.89 -3.12
CA GLU A 206 1.05 2.99 -2.77
C GLU A 206 1.61 1.58 -2.48
N TYR A 207 0.97 0.81 -1.59
CA TYR A 207 1.22 -0.63 -1.50
C TYR A 207 0.46 -1.34 -2.61
N VAL A 208 1.17 -1.77 -3.65
CA VAL A 208 0.57 -2.41 -4.83
C VAL A 208 0.81 -3.90 -4.85
N GLY A 209 -0.23 -4.67 -5.16
CA GLY A 209 -0.16 -6.11 -5.35
C GLY A 209 -1.40 -6.69 -6.01
N GLU A 210 -1.58 -8.00 -5.82
CA GLU A 210 -2.80 -8.71 -6.20
C GLU A 210 -3.88 -8.48 -5.13
N ILE A 211 -5.08 -8.06 -5.55
CA ILE A 211 -6.27 -7.99 -4.69
C ILE A 211 -6.93 -9.37 -4.66
N LEU A 212 -7.11 -9.88 -3.45
CA LEU A 212 -7.57 -11.23 -3.13
C LEU A 212 -8.63 -11.20 -2.04
N THR A 213 -9.45 -12.24 -1.96
CA THR A 213 -10.23 -12.50 -0.74
C THR A 213 -9.33 -13.11 0.35
N ASN A 214 -9.72 -12.99 1.63
CA ASN A 214 -9.02 -13.65 2.72
C ASN A 214 -8.91 -15.17 2.51
N THR A 215 -9.98 -15.81 2.02
CA THR A 215 -10.00 -17.24 1.68
C THR A 215 -8.95 -17.61 0.64
N GLU A 216 -8.82 -16.81 -0.43
CA GLU A 216 -7.82 -17.05 -1.47
C GLU A 216 -6.39 -16.92 -0.94
N LEU A 217 -6.15 -15.97 -0.02
CA LEU A 217 -4.85 -15.83 0.63
C LEU A 217 -4.53 -17.02 1.55
N ASP A 218 -5.50 -17.49 2.31
CA ASP A 218 -5.34 -18.67 3.17
C ASP A 218 -5.09 -19.95 2.36
N GLU A 219 -5.79 -20.13 1.24
CA GLU A 219 -5.53 -21.20 0.29
C GLU A 219 -4.11 -21.12 -0.29
N ARG A 220 -3.63 -19.94 -0.69
CA ARG A 220 -2.24 -19.74 -1.15
C ARG A 220 -1.23 -20.13 -0.06
N ASN A 221 -1.48 -19.70 1.19
CA ASN A 221 -0.61 -19.98 2.32
C ASN A 221 -0.58 -21.47 2.71
N THR A 222 -1.68 -22.21 2.51
CA THR A 222 -1.79 -23.64 2.83
C THR A 222 -1.29 -24.55 1.70
N GLN A 223 -1.48 -24.15 0.43
CA GLN A 223 -1.05 -24.90 -0.75
C GLN A 223 0.44 -24.65 -1.14
N GLY A 224 1.08 -23.68 -0.49
CA GLY A 224 2.44 -23.24 -0.82
C GLY A 224 3.50 -24.35 -0.79
N THR A 225 3.97 -24.71 -1.98
CA THR A 225 5.19 -25.51 -2.26
C THR A 225 6.50 -24.85 -1.80
N SER A 226 6.44 -23.58 -1.36
CA SER A 226 7.53 -22.87 -0.71
C SER A 226 7.52 -23.14 0.80
N LYS A 227 8.32 -24.11 1.25
CA LYS A 227 8.61 -24.35 2.67
C LYS A 227 8.89 -23.03 3.42
N GLY A 228 7.90 -22.50 4.13
CA GLY A 228 8.08 -21.45 5.15
C GLY A 228 7.90 -19.98 4.75
N ARG A 229 7.27 -19.65 3.62
CA ARG A 229 6.86 -18.24 3.33
C ARG A 229 5.35 -18.11 3.52
N HIS A 230 4.96 -17.53 4.65
CA HIS A 230 3.59 -17.12 4.90
C HIS A 230 3.51 -15.60 4.80
N THR A 231 2.61 -15.10 3.97
CA THR A 231 2.41 -13.66 3.77
C THR A 231 1.32 -13.17 4.71
N TYR A 232 1.65 -12.23 5.58
CA TYR A 232 0.67 -11.57 6.44
C TYR A 232 -0.27 -10.71 5.58
N PRO A 233 -1.61 -10.83 5.75
CA PRO A 233 -2.56 -10.04 4.99
C PRO A 233 -2.37 -8.55 5.24
N THR A 234 -2.28 -7.76 4.18
CA THR A 234 -2.54 -6.32 4.26
C THR A 234 -3.98 -6.09 3.85
N LEU A 235 -4.86 -5.92 4.84
CA LEU A 235 -6.29 -5.75 4.62
C LEU A 235 -6.59 -4.42 3.93
N LEU A 236 -7.43 -4.47 2.90
CA LEU A 236 -7.95 -3.31 2.16
C LEU A 236 -9.32 -2.84 2.69
N ASN A 237 -9.66 -3.28 3.90
CA ASN A 237 -11.05 -3.37 4.35
C ASN A 237 -11.78 -2.01 4.32
N ALA A 238 -13.01 -2.05 3.79
CA ALA A 238 -13.97 -0.95 3.73
C ALA A 238 -14.49 -0.51 5.10
N ASP A 239 -14.44 -1.39 6.11
CA ASP A 239 -14.99 -1.19 7.46
C ASP A 239 -14.27 -0.08 8.27
N TRP A 240 -13.32 0.64 7.67
CA TRP A 240 -12.69 1.81 8.29
C TRP A 240 -13.65 2.98 8.51
N ASP A 241 -14.83 2.97 7.87
CA ASP A 241 -15.84 4.04 7.94
C ASP A 241 -17.32 3.56 7.94
N THR A 242 -17.61 2.25 7.97
CA THR A 242 -19.00 1.72 7.95
C THR A 242 -19.36 0.96 9.23
N GLU A 243 -20.58 1.18 9.76
CA GLU A 243 -21.13 0.44 10.90
C GLU A 243 -21.48 -1.03 10.56
N ASP A 244 -21.49 -1.38 9.27
CA ASP A 244 -21.76 -2.71 8.76
C ASP A 244 -20.44 -3.44 8.51
N VAL A 245 -20.23 -4.52 9.25
CA VAL A 245 -19.14 -5.49 9.03
C VAL A 245 -19.51 -6.28 7.78
N LEU A 246 -18.78 -6.07 6.68
CA LEU A 246 -18.87 -7.00 5.55
C LEU A 246 -18.52 -8.40 6.06
N GLY A 247 -19.31 -9.41 5.69
CA GLY A 247 -18.99 -10.80 6.04
C GLY A 247 -17.57 -11.16 5.61
N ASP A 248 -16.89 -12.02 6.36
CA ASP A 248 -15.48 -12.41 6.18
C ASP A 248 -15.16 -12.85 4.72
N ASP A 249 -16.17 -13.38 4.01
CA ASP A 249 -16.14 -13.78 2.61
C ASP A 249 -15.98 -12.63 1.59
N HIS A 250 -16.07 -11.36 2.04
CA HIS A 250 -15.94 -10.17 1.19
C HIS A 250 -14.78 -9.25 1.58
N ALA A 251 -14.05 -9.57 2.65
CA ALA A 251 -12.88 -8.81 3.04
C ALA A 251 -11.76 -9.01 2.00
N LEU A 252 -11.29 -7.90 1.45
CA LEU A 252 -10.22 -7.86 0.47
C LEU A 252 -8.87 -7.61 1.13
N CYS A 253 -7.83 -8.25 0.61
CA CYS A 253 -6.45 -8.07 1.04
C CYS A 253 -5.51 -7.94 -0.16
N LEU A 254 -4.30 -7.42 0.08
CA LEU A 254 -3.21 -7.36 -0.88
C LEU A 254 -2.17 -8.43 -0.64
N ASP A 255 -1.75 -9.08 -1.72
CA ASP A 255 -0.57 -9.93 -1.76
C ASP A 255 0.43 -9.43 -2.82
N ALA A 256 1.61 -9.02 -2.38
CA ALA A 256 2.69 -8.53 -3.24
C ALA A 256 3.80 -9.59 -3.50
N THR A 257 3.50 -10.87 -3.23
CA THR A 257 4.48 -11.97 -3.32
C THR A 257 5.01 -12.12 -4.74
N PHE A 258 4.12 -12.24 -5.72
CA PHE A 258 4.47 -12.48 -7.13
C PHE A 258 4.35 -11.23 -8.00
N TYR A 259 3.32 -10.42 -7.78
CA TYR A 259 3.10 -9.15 -8.48
C TYR A 259 3.01 -8.03 -7.45
N GLY A 260 3.81 -6.98 -7.60
CA GLY A 260 3.72 -5.81 -6.73
C GLY A 260 4.72 -4.73 -7.11
N ASN A 261 4.60 -3.55 -6.51
CA ASN A 261 5.52 -2.44 -6.76
C ASN A 261 6.67 -2.41 -5.75
N VAL A 262 7.40 -1.30 -5.67
CA VAL A 262 8.53 -1.10 -4.75
C VAL A 262 8.15 -1.23 -3.27
N ALA A 263 6.90 -0.99 -2.90
CA ALA A 263 6.46 -0.95 -1.51
C ALA A 263 6.59 -2.32 -0.80
N ARG A 264 6.63 -3.42 -1.55
CA ARG A 264 6.96 -4.77 -1.03
C ARG A 264 8.31 -4.89 -0.34
N PHE A 265 9.20 -3.92 -0.54
CA PHE A 265 10.51 -3.85 0.11
C PHE A 265 10.51 -2.98 1.38
N ILE A 266 9.40 -2.36 1.76
CA ILE A 266 9.35 -1.55 3.00
C ILE A 266 9.26 -2.49 4.20
N ASN A 267 10.32 -2.52 5.00
CA ASN A 267 10.41 -3.44 6.14
C ASN A 267 9.58 -2.99 7.35
N HIS A 268 9.32 -3.97 8.22
CA HIS A 268 8.68 -3.71 9.49
C HIS A 268 9.60 -2.95 10.45
N ARG A 269 9.02 -1.93 11.09
CA ARG A 269 9.47 -1.41 12.38
C ARG A 269 8.26 -1.26 13.30
N CYS A 270 8.45 -1.46 14.61
CA CYS A 270 7.36 -1.33 15.58
C CYS A 270 6.90 0.15 15.70
N SER A 271 6.44 0.57 16.89
CA SER A 271 5.78 1.87 17.07
C SER A 271 6.56 3.11 16.58
N ASP A 272 7.89 3.02 16.49
CA ASP A 272 8.78 4.08 16.00
C ASP A 272 9.14 3.98 14.51
N ALA A 273 8.35 3.25 13.71
CA ALA A 273 8.41 3.31 12.25
C ALA A 273 8.37 4.77 11.73
N ASN A 274 8.94 5.03 10.55
CA ASN A 274 8.99 6.40 10.00
C ASN A 274 7.89 6.68 8.95
N LEU A 275 7.21 5.64 8.46
CA LEU A 275 6.03 5.74 7.60
C LEU A 275 4.73 5.44 8.35
N ILE A 276 3.63 5.90 7.77
CA ILE A 276 2.24 5.56 8.14
C ILE A 276 1.48 5.12 6.89
N ASP A 277 0.71 4.05 7.01
CA ASP A 277 -0.29 3.63 6.01
C ASP A 277 -1.56 4.45 6.18
N ILE A 278 -1.98 5.14 5.12
CA ILE A 278 -3.23 5.89 5.11
C ILE A 278 -4.15 5.33 4.02
N PRO A 279 -5.40 5.00 4.36
CA PRO A 279 -6.44 4.64 3.39
C PRO A 279 -6.74 5.78 2.42
N VAL A 280 -6.85 5.48 1.13
CA VAL A 280 -7.17 6.48 0.10
C VAL A 280 -8.28 5.99 -0.82
N GLN A 281 -9.35 6.78 -0.91
CA GLN A 281 -10.51 6.50 -1.73
C GLN A 281 -10.32 7.07 -3.15
N ILE A 282 -9.90 6.22 -4.08
CA ILE A 282 -9.68 6.55 -5.50
C ILE A 282 -10.61 5.67 -6.32
N GLU A 283 -11.57 6.30 -7.00
CA GLU A 283 -12.56 5.67 -7.88
C GLU A 283 -13.44 4.57 -7.25
N THR A 284 -13.52 4.49 -5.93
CA THR A 284 -14.33 3.48 -5.20
C THR A 284 -15.63 4.06 -4.61
N PRO A 285 -16.71 4.28 -5.39
CA PRO A 285 -17.94 4.91 -4.91
C PRO A 285 -18.69 4.13 -3.84
N ASP A 286 -18.63 2.80 -3.87
CA ASP A 286 -19.25 1.91 -2.88
C ASP A 286 -18.36 1.69 -1.64
N ARG A 287 -17.20 2.37 -1.56
CA ARG A 287 -16.20 2.25 -0.49
C ARG A 287 -15.75 0.82 -0.22
N HIS A 288 -15.96 -0.10 -1.16
CA HIS A 288 -15.71 -1.52 -0.94
C HIS A 288 -14.23 -1.86 -0.75
N TYR A 289 -13.32 -0.98 -1.19
CA TYR A 289 -11.91 -1.03 -0.81
C TYR A 289 -11.29 0.37 -0.84
N TYR A 290 -10.14 0.48 -0.16
CA TYR A 290 -9.27 1.64 -0.21
C TYR A 290 -7.91 1.27 -0.80
N HIS A 291 -7.28 2.22 -1.46
CA HIS A 291 -5.85 2.15 -1.75
C HIS A 291 -5.07 2.36 -0.44
N VAL A 292 -3.93 1.69 -0.27
CA VAL A 292 -3.07 1.84 0.91
C VAL A 292 -1.86 2.67 0.52
N ALA A 293 -1.80 3.93 0.95
CA ALA A 293 -0.74 4.86 0.60
C ALA A 293 0.20 5.11 1.79
N PHE A 294 1.51 5.13 1.52
CA PHE A 294 2.51 5.44 2.52
C PHE A 294 2.91 6.91 2.54
N PHE A 295 2.87 7.50 3.73
CA PHE A 295 3.32 8.86 3.99
C PHE A 295 4.36 8.92 5.10
N THR A 296 5.23 9.92 5.07
CA THR A 296 6.24 10.13 6.11
C THR A 296 5.63 10.73 7.39
N LYS A 297 5.89 10.12 8.55
CA LYS A 297 5.46 10.65 9.87
C LYS A 297 6.35 11.79 10.37
N ARG A 298 7.56 11.89 9.83
CA ARG A 298 8.57 12.91 10.12
C ARG A 298 9.45 13.11 8.89
N LYS A 299 10.34 14.10 8.96
CA LYS A 299 11.43 14.23 8.00
C LYS A 299 12.27 12.94 7.95
N ILE A 300 12.64 12.51 6.75
CA ILE A 300 13.51 11.37 6.45
C ILE A 300 14.84 11.89 5.91
N GLU A 301 15.93 11.40 6.46
CA GLU A 301 17.27 11.75 5.99
C GLU A 301 17.66 10.89 4.76
N PRO A 302 18.54 11.38 3.87
CA PRO A 302 19.05 10.58 2.76
C PRO A 302 19.64 9.24 3.24
N PHE A 303 19.38 8.17 2.49
CA PHE A 303 19.83 6.80 2.80
C PHE A 303 19.25 6.20 4.08
N GLU A 304 18.25 6.85 4.70
CA GLU A 304 17.51 6.27 5.81
C GLU A 304 16.53 5.19 5.29
N GLU A 305 16.53 4.02 5.95
CA GLU A 305 15.59 2.94 5.65
C GLU A 305 14.14 3.38 5.94
N LEU A 306 13.27 3.19 4.95
CA LEU A 306 11.84 3.40 5.06
C LEU A 306 11.20 2.17 5.70
N THR A 307 10.43 2.41 6.76
CA THR A 307 9.82 1.35 7.57
C THR A 307 8.40 1.72 7.97
N TRP A 308 7.53 0.70 8.06
CA TRP A 308 6.16 0.86 8.53
C TRP A 308 5.82 -0.19 9.58
N ASP A 309 4.78 0.09 10.34
CA ASP A 309 4.26 -0.84 11.32
C ASP A 309 3.29 -1.80 10.63
N TYR A 310 3.63 -3.10 10.61
CA TYR A 310 2.79 -4.13 9.98
C TYR A 310 1.55 -4.44 10.83
N ASN A 311 1.43 -3.82 12.02
CA ASN A 311 0.35 -4.05 12.99
C ASN A 311 0.21 -5.51 13.42
N ILE A 312 1.31 -6.27 13.36
CA ILE A 312 1.34 -7.66 13.81
C ILE A 312 1.27 -7.70 15.33
N ASP A 313 0.31 -8.47 15.84
CA ASP A 313 0.32 -8.93 17.22
C ASP A 313 1.25 -10.14 17.35
N PHE A 314 2.47 -9.90 17.83
CA PHE A 314 3.47 -10.94 18.04
C PHE A 314 3.11 -11.94 19.16
N ASN A 315 2.08 -11.63 19.97
CA ASN A 315 1.59 -12.50 21.04
C ASN A 315 0.41 -13.35 20.63
N ASP A 316 -0.21 -13.09 19.47
CA ASP A 316 -1.31 -13.91 18.96
C ASP A 316 -0.78 -15.27 18.51
N VAL A 317 -1.00 -16.27 19.36
CA VAL A 317 -0.63 -17.67 19.09
C VAL A 317 -1.69 -18.43 18.30
N ASN A 318 -2.88 -17.86 18.16
CA ASN A 318 -4.02 -18.48 17.47
C ASN A 318 -4.14 -18.01 16.02
N HIS A 319 -3.44 -16.94 15.63
CA HIS A 319 -3.39 -16.48 14.26
C HIS A 319 -2.92 -17.60 13.31
N PRO A 320 -3.62 -17.86 12.18
CA PRO A 320 -3.30 -18.97 11.27
C PRO A 320 -1.89 -18.87 10.69
N ILE A 321 -1.38 -17.64 10.58
CA ILE A 321 -0.01 -17.34 10.18
C ILE A 321 0.81 -17.00 11.42
N LYS A 322 1.92 -17.71 11.61
CA LYS A 322 2.85 -17.49 12.72
C LYS A 322 3.70 -16.24 12.50
N ALA A 323 3.81 -15.42 13.54
CA ALA A 323 4.61 -14.19 13.48
C ALA A 323 6.10 -14.49 13.27
N PHE A 324 6.74 -13.72 12.39
CA PHE A 324 8.18 -13.76 12.22
C PHE A 324 8.89 -13.20 13.46
N LYS A 325 10.17 -13.54 13.62
CA LYS A 325 11.01 -12.93 14.67
C LYS A 325 11.38 -11.50 14.28
N CYS A 326 10.95 -10.51 15.05
CA CYS A 326 11.19 -9.11 14.74
C CYS A 326 12.67 -8.74 14.91
N CYS A 327 13.24 -8.13 13.87
CA CYS A 327 14.63 -7.64 13.85
C CYS A 327 14.69 -6.12 13.59
N CYS A 328 13.67 -5.36 13.99
CA CYS A 328 13.56 -3.94 13.64
C CYS A 328 14.54 -3.01 14.36
N GLY A 329 15.15 -3.45 15.47
CA GLY A 329 16.08 -2.65 16.26
C GLY A 329 15.44 -1.54 17.12
N SER A 330 14.10 -1.44 17.14
CA SER A 330 13.37 -0.48 17.98
C SER A 330 13.58 -0.74 19.47
N LYS A 331 13.74 0.34 20.25
CA LYS A 331 13.70 0.27 21.73
C LYS A 331 12.32 -0.13 22.27
N HIS A 332 11.27 0.00 21.45
CA HIS A 332 9.89 -0.33 21.76
C HIS A 332 9.41 -1.55 20.95
N CYS A 333 10.32 -2.48 20.64
CA CYS A 333 9.98 -3.71 19.91
C CYS A 333 8.89 -4.51 20.64
N ARG A 334 7.85 -4.94 19.89
CA ARG A 334 6.72 -5.72 20.43
C ARG A 334 6.98 -7.23 20.49
N ASP A 335 7.96 -7.74 19.75
CA ASP A 335 8.37 -9.16 19.83
C ASP A 335 9.29 -9.38 21.04
N LYS A 336 8.67 -9.57 22.21
CA LYS A 336 9.37 -9.68 23.51
C LYS A 336 9.93 -11.09 23.80
N LYS A 337 10.11 -11.97 22.80
CA LYS A 337 10.64 -13.32 23.03
C LYS A 337 12.14 -13.30 23.38
N SER A 338 12.37 -13.10 24.69
CA SER A 338 13.54 -13.35 25.54
C SER A 338 14.96 -13.12 24.97
N ASN A 339 15.66 -12.14 25.55
CA ASN A 339 17.11 -12.16 25.61
C ASN A 339 17.57 -13.42 26.38
N PRO A 340 18.52 -14.23 25.87
CA PRO A 340 19.10 -15.35 26.63
C PRO A 340 20.05 -14.93 27.77
N SER A 341 20.15 -13.65 28.12
CA SER A 341 21.20 -13.12 29.00
C SER A 341 20.65 -12.59 30.31
N SER A 342 20.18 -13.49 31.18
CA SER A 342 20.17 -13.32 32.63
C SER A 342 19.94 -14.65 33.34
N VAL A 343 20.80 -15.64 33.11
CA VAL A 343 21.06 -16.66 34.14
C VAL A 343 22.07 -16.02 35.07
N SER A 344 21.60 -15.46 36.17
CA SER A 344 22.43 -15.13 37.31
C SER A 344 23.11 -16.41 37.80
N MET A 345 24.41 -16.54 37.58
CA MET A 345 25.23 -17.45 38.38
C MET A 345 25.26 -16.89 39.81
N SER A 346 24.38 -17.40 40.66
CA SER A 346 24.58 -17.35 42.11
C SER A 346 25.46 -18.54 42.49
N MET A 347 26.71 -18.26 42.88
CA MET A 347 27.49 -19.12 43.77
C MET A 347 26.93 -19.06 45.19
#